data_AF-A0A5T1AW23-F1
#
_entry.id   AF-A0A5T1AW23-F1
#
_cell.length_a   1.000
_cell.length_b   1.000
_cell.length_c   1.000
_cell.angle_alpha   90.00
_cell.angle_beta   90.00
_cell.angle_gamma   90.00
#
_symmetry.space_group_name_H-M   'P 1'
#
loop_
_entity.id
_entity.type
_entity.pdbx_description
1 polymer ?
#
loop_
_entity_poly.entity_id
_entity_poly.type
_entity_poly.pdbx_seq_one_letter_code
_entity_poly.pdbx_strand_id
1 'polypeptide(L)'
;MNDLVYSLNGGLVTDQNKISTISKVDINSIQKLIRNYKQDLECFGKLGFELQKIAKTNKKIYFLNEQQATLLLTYMKNSESVRNAKKVLVFAFYQMKEKLRSLEQEQEKARFKTLSDENLRLNSLNHHQKVGYKSQLAQQKEKYENKIKALQYDLENKKELSFKRKLSKEELLELRKILAKDYDIVCFKEWEFEFLAEKIALESTRMTTWDAVVKKLKQSLDYWQNYEEYEEKWRKILRR
;
A
#
# COMPACT_ATOMS: atom_id res chain seq x y z
N MET A 1 -2.81 28.84 -47.79
CA MET A 1 -1.53 29.57 -47.57
C MET A 1 -0.63 28.70 -46.69
N ASN A 2 -0.57 27.40 -46.95
CA ASN A 2 0.34 26.70 -47.88
C ASN A 2 1.72 26.53 -47.25
N ASP A 3 2.09 25.26 -47.05
CA ASP A 3 3.32 24.73 -46.45
C ASP A 3 4.61 25.24 -47.13
N LEU A 4 4.87 26.55 -47.10
CA LEU A 4 6.09 27.14 -47.64
C LEU A 4 7.31 26.70 -46.83
N VAL A 5 7.11 26.50 -45.53
CA VAL A 5 8.10 26.06 -44.56
C VAL A 5 7.55 24.83 -43.85
N TYR A 6 8.38 23.83 -43.67
CA TYR A 6 8.03 22.59 -42.98
C TYR A 6 9.22 22.07 -42.17
N SER A 7 8.95 21.11 -41.28
CA SER A 7 9.98 20.51 -40.44
C SER A 7 10.66 19.34 -41.17
N LEU A 8 11.99 19.39 -41.26
CA LEU A 8 12.83 18.31 -41.78
C LEU A 8 14.03 18.13 -40.85
N ASN A 9 14.25 16.92 -40.36
CA ASN A 9 15.38 16.58 -39.47
C ASN A 9 15.50 17.51 -38.24
N GLY A 10 14.37 17.97 -37.68
CA GLY A 10 14.34 18.87 -36.52
C GLY A 10 14.60 20.35 -36.83
N GLY A 11 14.75 20.71 -38.11
CA GLY A 11 14.90 22.10 -38.56
C GLY A 11 13.76 22.55 -39.46
N LEU A 12 13.46 23.84 -39.45
CA LEU A 12 12.52 24.45 -40.40
C LEU A 12 13.21 24.72 -41.72
N VAL A 13 12.67 24.16 -42.79
CA VAL A 13 13.23 24.26 -44.14
C VAL A 13 12.18 24.64 -45.18
N THR A 14 12.66 25.21 -46.28
CA THR A 14 11.89 25.47 -47.51
C THR A 14 12.57 24.84 -48.71
N ASP A 15 11.81 24.63 -49.79
CA ASP A 15 12.30 23.95 -50.99
C ASP A 15 12.59 24.94 -52.10
N GLN A 16 13.58 24.62 -52.93
CA GLN A 16 13.83 25.37 -54.17
C GLN A 16 12.57 25.56 -55.04
N ASN A 17 11.65 24.57 -55.04
CA ASN A 17 10.42 24.62 -55.83
C ASN A 17 9.46 25.68 -55.26
N LYS A 18 9.33 25.72 -53.93
CA LYS A 18 8.50 26.69 -53.22
C LYS A 18 9.05 28.11 -53.42
N ILE A 19 10.38 28.28 -53.33
CA ILE A 19 11.06 29.54 -53.62
C ILE A 19 10.81 29.99 -55.07
N SER A 20 10.89 29.08 -56.04
CA SER A 20 10.59 29.37 -57.45
C SER A 20 9.16 29.88 -57.63
N THR A 21 8.17 29.20 -57.04
CA THR A 21 6.77 29.60 -57.12
C THR A 21 6.53 31.00 -56.54
N ILE A 22 7.09 31.32 -55.37
CA ILE A 22 6.86 32.63 -54.73
C ILE A 22 7.63 33.77 -55.43
N SER A 23 8.82 33.50 -55.97
CA SER A 23 9.68 34.52 -56.59
C SER A 23 9.40 34.73 -58.08
N LYS A 24 8.67 33.80 -58.71
CA LYS A 24 8.46 33.71 -60.17
C LYS A 24 9.78 33.62 -60.94
N VAL A 25 10.83 33.07 -60.32
CA VAL A 25 12.13 32.82 -60.93
C VAL A 25 12.20 31.36 -61.35
N ASP A 26 12.79 31.09 -62.52
CA ASP A 26 12.96 29.73 -63.02
C ASP A 26 13.77 28.85 -62.06
N ILE A 27 13.33 27.60 -61.90
CA ILE A 27 13.95 26.63 -60.98
C ILE A 27 15.42 26.39 -61.34
N ASN A 28 15.78 26.36 -62.63
CA ASN A 28 17.16 26.11 -63.02
C ASN A 28 18.06 27.29 -62.68
N SER A 29 17.55 28.52 -62.77
CA SER A 29 18.26 29.73 -62.33
C SER A 29 18.53 29.68 -60.82
N ILE A 30 17.54 29.28 -60.03
CA ILE A 30 17.70 29.11 -58.58
C ILE A 30 18.74 28.02 -58.28
N GLN A 31 18.70 26.89 -58.97
CA GLN A 31 19.71 25.83 -58.80
C GLN A 31 21.12 26.28 -59.15
N LYS A 32 21.28 27.09 -60.20
CA LYS A 32 22.58 27.68 -60.55
C LYS A 32 23.08 28.59 -59.43
N LEU A 33 22.22 29.46 -58.88
CA LEU A 33 22.59 30.30 -57.74
C LEU A 33 23.01 29.47 -56.52
N ILE A 34 22.26 28.43 -56.17
CA ILE A 34 22.61 27.53 -55.06
C ILE A 34 23.96 26.86 -55.27
N ARG A 35 24.27 26.43 -56.50
CA ARG A 35 25.56 25.81 -56.83
C ARG A 35 26.71 26.81 -56.79
N ASN A 36 26.49 28.01 -57.33
CA ASN A 36 27.50 29.06 -57.39
C ASN A 36 27.87 29.56 -55.99
N TYR A 37 26.87 29.80 -55.14
CA TYR A 37 27.04 30.32 -53.78
C TYR A 37 26.94 29.21 -52.72
N LYS A 38 27.30 27.98 -53.09
CA LYS A 38 27.17 26.82 -52.20
C LYS A 38 27.96 27.02 -50.91
N GLN A 39 29.20 27.52 -51.01
CA GLN A 39 30.08 27.75 -49.86
C GLN A 39 29.45 28.73 -48.86
N ASP A 40 28.92 29.86 -49.35
CA ASP A 40 28.25 30.86 -48.50
C ASP A 40 27.00 30.30 -47.81
N LEU A 41 26.21 29.49 -48.52
CA LEU A 41 25.03 28.86 -47.96
C LEU A 41 25.40 27.81 -46.89
N GLU A 42 26.52 27.11 -47.07
CA GLU A 42 27.01 26.12 -46.11
C GLU A 42 27.54 26.75 -44.80
N CYS A 43 27.88 28.05 -44.79
CA CYS A 43 28.20 28.80 -43.57
C CYS A 43 27.04 28.84 -42.56
N PHE A 44 25.80 28.73 -43.04
CA PHE A 44 24.58 28.72 -42.21
C PHE A 44 24.07 27.30 -41.93
N GLY A 45 24.89 26.27 -42.17
CA GLY A 45 24.58 24.87 -41.90
C GLY A 45 24.64 23.99 -43.15
N LYS A 46 24.53 22.67 -42.95
CA LYS A 46 24.64 21.70 -44.05
C LYS A 46 23.52 21.88 -45.07
N LEU A 47 23.89 22.08 -46.34
CA LEU A 47 22.93 22.19 -47.43
C LEU A 47 22.31 20.81 -47.74
N GLY A 48 21.06 20.62 -47.31
CA GLY A 48 20.30 19.39 -47.54
C GLY A 48 19.83 19.27 -48.98
N PHE A 49 19.80 18.05 -49.51
CA PHE A 49 19.17 17.77 -50.80
C PHE A 49 18.60 16.36 -50.88
N GLU A 50 17.60 16.19 -51.74
CA GLU A 50 17.03 14.90 -52.13
C GLU A 50 17.17 14.66 -53.64
N LEU A 51 17.34 13.40 -54.04
CA LEU A 51 17.37 13.00 -55.44
C LEU A 51 15.99 12.49 -55.86
N GLN A 52 15.28 13.27 -56.66
CA GLN A 52 14.02 12.85 -57.27
C GLN A 52 14.30 12.14 -58.60
N LYS A 53 13.90 10.87 -58.71
CA LYS A 53 13.99 10.11 -59.97
C LYS A 53 12.95 10.61 -60.96
N ILE A 54 13.37 11.07 -62.13
CA ILE A 54 12.49 11.43 -63.25
C ILE A 54 12.96 10.65 -64.47
N ALA A 55 12.22 9.58 -64.81
CA ALA A 55 12.50 8.69 -65.93
C ALA A 55 13.97 8.19 -65.97
N LYS A 56 14.83 8.87 -66.74
CA LYS A 56 16.25 8.52 -66.96
C LYS A 56 17.26 9.41 -66.21
N THR A 57 16.82 10.44 -65.50
CA THR A 57 17.71 11.39 -64.81
C THR A 57 17.28 11.67 -63.37
N ASN A 58 18.25 11.98 -62.51
CA ASN A 58 17.99 12.36 -61.13
C ASN A 58 17.99 13.89 -61.01
N LYS A 59 16.88 14.47 -60.53
CA LYS A 59 16.79 15.89 -60.22
C LYS A 59 17.11 16.13 -58.75
N LYS A 60 18.12 16.96 -58.48
CA LYS A 60 18.45 17.41 -57.11
C LYS A 60 17.42 18.43 -56.63
N ILE A 61 16.81 18.20 -55.48
CA ILE A 61 15.95 19.13 -54.77
C ILE A 61 16.68 19.60 -53.54
N TYR A 62 17.00 20.90 -53.49
CA TYR A 62 17.66 21.50 -52.33
C TYR A 62 16.65 21.95 -51.28
N PHE A 63 17.00 21.69 -50.03
CA PHE A 63 16.32 22.15 -48.84
C PHE A 63 17.17 23.23 -48.18
N LEU A 64 16.54 24.37 -47.91
CA LEU A 64 17.20 25.55 -47.39
C LEU A 64 16.57 25.89 -46.05
N ASN A 65 17.39 26.07 -45.03
CA ASN A 65 16.93 26.66 -43.78
C ASN A 65 16.62 28.16 -43.97
N GLU A 66 16.10 28.82 -42.94
CA GLU A 66 15.71 30.24 -42.99
C GLU A 66 16.85 31.17 -43.44
N GLN A 67 18.04 30.99 -42.86
CA GLN A 67 19.20 31.84 -43.15
C GLN A 67 19.70 31.63 -44.58
N GLN A 68 19.79 30.38 -45.02
CA GLN A 68 20.15 29.99 -46.38
C GLN A 68 19.16 30.52 -47.42
N ALA A 69 17.86 30.39 -47.16
CA ALA A 69 16.83 30.87 -48.08
C ALA A 69 16.81 32.41 -48.15
N THR A 70 17.05 33.08 -47.02
CA THR A 70 17.17 34.55 -46.97
C THR A 70 18.37 35.04 -47.76
N LEU A 71 19.55 34.42 -47.56
CA LEU A 71 20.76 34.73 -48.33
C LEU A 71 20.57 34.44 -49.83
N LEU A 72 19.95 33.31 -50.18
CA LEU A 72 19.67 32.99 -51.57
C LEU A 72 18.82 34.08 -52.26
N LEU A 73 17.84 34.65 -51.54
CA LEU A 73 17.03 35.75 -52.04
C LEU A 73 17.79 37.08 -52.17
N THR A 74 18.93 37.28 -51.48
CA THR A 74 19.76 38.47 -51.68
C THR A 74 20.53 38.41 -53.00
N TYR A 75 20.88 37.21 -53.47
CA TYR A 75 21.54 37.00 -54.76
C TYR A 75 20.60 37.08 -55.97
N MET A 76 19.29 37.12 -55.75
CA MET A 76 18.30 37.27 -56.83
C MET A 76 18.16 38.73 -57.27
N LYS A 77 17.81 38.94 -58.55
CA LYS A 77 17.50 40.27 -59.10
C LYS A 77 16.37 40.92 -58.30
N ASN A 78 16.54 42.19 -57.94
CA ASN A 78 15.56 42.95 -57.15
C ASN A 78 14.32 43.33 -57.99
N SER A 79 13.46 42.35 -58.28
CA SER A 79 12.15 42.55 -58.91
C SER A 79 11.04 42.65 -57.86
N GLU A 80 9.88 43.19 -58.25
CA GLU A 80 8.70 43.25 -57.37
C GLU A 80 8.28 41.87 -56.86
N SER A 81 8.36 40.84 -57.71
CA SER A 81 8.06 39.45 -57.31
C SER A 81 9.02 38.93 -56.25
N VAL A 82 10.32 39.22 -56.37
CA VAL A 82 11.34 38.80 -55.40
C VAL A 82 11.20 39.56 -54.08
N ARG A 83 10.82 40.85 -54.11
CA ARG A 83 10.51 41.61 -52.88
C ARG A 83 9.33 41.00 -52.12
N ASN A 84 8.27 40.63 -52.84
CA ASN A 84 7.11 39.97 -52.23
C ASN A 84 7.45 38.57 -51.71
N ALA A 85 8.27 37.81 -52.44
CA ALA A 85 8.78 36.52 -51.98
C ALA A 85 9.55 36.63 -50.65
N LYS A 86 10.41 37.65 -50.49
CA LYS A 86 11.13 37.92 -49.23
C LYS A 86 10.16 38.12 -48.06
N LYS A 87 9.15 38.99 -48.23
CA LYS A 87 8.14 39.24 -47.20
C LYS A 87 7.39 37.96 -46.81
N VAL A 88 6.87 37.24 -47.80
CA VAL A 88 6.09 36.02 -47.58
C VAL A 88 6.92 34.95 -46.88
N LEU A 89 8.18 34.79 -47.28
CA LEU A 89 9.06 33.79 -46.69
C LEU A 89 9.39 34.12 -45.22
N VAL A 90 9.67 35.38 -44.90
CA VAL A 90 9.89 35.84 -43.52
C VAL A 90 8.66 35.57 -42.65
N PHE A 91 7.46 35.92 -43.13
CA PHE A 91 6.23 35.62 -42.41
C PHE A 91 6.01 34.12 -42.21
N ALA A 92 6.32 33.29 -43.21
CA ALA A 92 6.16 31.84 -43.13
C ALA A 92 7.09 31.21 -42.08
N PHE A 93 8.38 31.58 -42.07
CA PHE A 93 9.31 31.08 -41.05
C PHE A 93 8.93 31.56 -39.65
N TYR A 94 8.52 32.82 -39.50
CA TYR A 94 8.10 33.36 -38.21
C TYR A 94 6.87 32.63 -37.65
N GLN A 95 5.82 32.47 -38.46
CA GLN A 95 4.60 31.76 -38.04
C GLN A 95 4.88 30.32 -37.64
N MET A 96 5.74 29.61 -38.39
CA MET A 96 6.06 28.23 -38.08
C MET A 96 6.90 28.10 -36.79
N LYS A 97 7.81 29.04 -36.52
CA LYS A 97 8.56 29.10 -35.25
C LYS A 97 7.65 29.39 -34.06
N GLU A 98 6.73 30.33 -34.19
CA GLU A 98 5.72 30.61 -33.15
C GLU A 98 4.87 29.37 -32.84
N LYS A 99 4.40 28.69 -33.90
CA LYS A 99 3.60 27.46 -33.74
C LYS A 99 4.38 26.34 -33.04
N LEU A 100 5.66 26.14 -33.37
CA LEU A 100 6.49 25.16 -32.69
C LEU A 100 6.67 25.52 -31.21
N ARG A 101 6.99 26.78 -30.90
CA ARG A 101 7.14 27.25 -29.52
C ARG A 101 5.85 27.09 -28.71
N SER A 102 4.68 27.41 -29.28
CA SER A 102 3.40 27.24 -28.58
C SER A 102 3.12 25.78 -28.27
N LEU A 103 3.42 24.87 -29.21
CA LEU A 103 3.26 23.43 -29.02
C LEU A 103 4.22 22.89 -27.95
N GLU A 104 5.49 23.31 -27.96
CA GLU A 104 6.47 22.93 -26.95
C GLU A 104 6.03 23.40 -25.55
N GLN A 105 5.58 24.64 -25.42
CA GLN A 105 5.06 25.17 -24.16
C GLN A 105 3.82 24.42 -23.67
N GLU A 106 2.91 24.05 -24.58
CA GLU A 106 1.71 23.29 -24.23
C GLU A 106 2.06 21.88 -23.75
N GLN A 107 2.99 21.21 -24.43
CA GLN A 107 3.52 19.91 -24.02
C GLN A 107 4.22 19.99 -22.66
N GLU A 108 5.03 21.03 -22.42
CA GLU A 108 5.71 21.24 -21.15
C GLU A 108 4.72 21.46 -20.01
N LYS A 109 3.70 22.30 -20.22
CA LYS A 109 2.62 22.52 -19.24
C LYS A 109 1.85 21.24 -18.94
N ALA A 110 1.54 20.43 -19.95
CA ALA A 110 0.87 19.15 -19.77
C ALA A 110 1.73 18.16 -18.96
N ARG A 111 3.04 18.08 -19.27
CA ARG A 111 4.01 17.27 -18.51
C ARG A 111 4.13 17.74 -17.07
N PHE A 112 4.22 19.04 -16.84
CA PHE A 112 4.30 19.60 -15.49
C PHE A 112 3.06 19.29 -14.67
N LYS A 113 1.87 19.44 -15.26
CA LYS A 113 0.59 19.12 -14.61
C LYS A 113 0.52 17.64 -14.20
N THR A 114 0.82 16.73 -15.13
CA THR A 114 0.80 15.28 -14.84
C THR A 114 1.79 14.89 -13.74
N LEU A 115 3.00 15.48 -13.75
CA LEU A 115 4.00 15.24 -12.71
C LEU A 115 3.56 15.80 -11.34
N SER A 116 2.91 16.97 -11.32
CA SER A 116 2.37 17.57 -10.10
C SER A 116 1.25 16.72 -9.50
N ASP A 117 0.32 16.24 -10.33
CA ASP A 117 -0.80 15.40 -9.89
C ASP A 117 -0.31 14.07 -9.29
N GLU A 118 0.70 13.45 -9.90
CA GLU A 118 1.29 12.21 -9.38
C GLU A 118 2.04 12.45 -8.05
N ASN A 119 2.76 13.56 -7.90
CA ASN A 119 3.40 13.91 -6.63
C ASN A 119 2.38 14.09 -5.50
N LEU A 120 1.25 14.75 -5.77
CA LEU A 120 0.16 14.89 -4.80
C LEU A 120 -0.40 13.52 -4.39
N ARG A 121 -0.61 12.63 -5.36
CA ARG A 121 -1.08 11.27 -5.11
C ARG A 121 -0.11 10.48 -4.23
N LEU A 122 1.18 10.51 -4.55
CA LEU A 122 2.22 9.81 -3.78
C LEU A 122 2.32 10.34 -2.35
N ASN A 123 2.21 11.66 -2.15
CA ASN A 123 2.19 12.26 -0.82
C ASN A 123 0.99 11.78 0.02
N SER A 124 -0.20 11.70 -0.57
CA SER A 124 -1.38 11.16 0.10
C SER A 124 -1.20 9.68 0.46
N LEU A 125 -0.68 8.87 -0.44
CA LEU A 125 -0.41 7.44 -0.18
C LEU A 125 0.60 7.25 0.97
N ASN A 126 1.70 8.00 0.95
CA ASN A 126 2.69 8.00 2.03
C ASN A 126 2.06 8.40 3.38
N HIS A 127 1.18 9.41 3.37
CA HIS A 127 0.44 9.80 4.58
C HIS A 127 -0.44 8.66 5.11
N HIS A 128 -1.22 8.02 4.25
CA HIS A 128 -2.08 6.90 4.64
C HIS A 128 -1.28 5.70 5.15
N GLN A 129 -0.16 5.35 4.52
CA GLN A 129 0.74 4.28 4.99
C GLN A 129 1.30 4.59 6.38
N LYS A 130 1.74 5.83 6.62
CA LYS A 130 2.24 6.28 7.92
C LYS A 130 1.16 6.18 9.00
N VAL A 131 -0.08 6.58 8.69
CA VAL A 131 -1.21 6.48 9.63
C VAL A 131 -1.55 5.02 9.91
N GLY A 132 -1.60 4.17 8.89
CA GLY A 132 -1.84 2.74 9.03
C GLY A 132 -0.81 2.06 9.93
N TYR A 133 0.48 2.31 9.69
CA TYR A 133 1.57 1.77 10.52
C TYR A 133 1.48 2.24 11.98
N LYS A 134 1.17 3.53 12.20
CA LYS A 134 0.98 4.08 13.55
C LYS A 134 -0.18 3.42 14.30
N SER A 135 -1.29 3.16 13.60
CA SER A 135 -2.46 2.48 14.17
C SER A 135 -2.14 1.03 14.56
N GLN A 136 -1.44 0.28 13.69
CA GLN A 136 -1.01 -1.09 13.98
C GLN A 136 -0.09 -1.15 15.22
N LEU A 137 0.85 -0.22 15.33
CA LEU A 137 1.77 -0.15 16.48
C LEU A 137 1.02 0.15 17.79
N ALA A 138 0.00 1.02 17.74
CA ALA A 138 -0.85 1.33 18.89
C ALA A 138 -1.66 0.10 19.36
N GLN A 139 -2.28 -0.63 18.42
CA GLN A 139 -3.01 -1.87 18.73
C GLN A 139 -2.09 -2.94 19.31
N GLN A 140 -0.88 -3.07 18.78
CA GLN A 140 0.11 -4.02 19.29
C GLN A 140 0.54 -3.66 20.71
N LYS A 141 0.78 -2.37 20.98
CA LYS A 141 1.10 -1.87 22.32
C LYS A 141 -0.02 -2.17 23.31
N GLU A 142 -1.27 -1.84 22.97
CA GLU A 142 -2.45 -2.12 23.79
C GLU A 142 -2.60 -3.61 24.09
N LYS A 143 -2.41 -4.48 23.09
CA LYS A 143 -2.44 -5.93 23.25
C LYS A 143 -1.41 -6.42 24.29
N TYR A 144 -0.18 -5.90 24.25
CA TYR A 144 0.85 -6.29 25.22
C TYR A 144 0.58 -5.71 26.61
N GLU A 145 0.09 -4.48 26.70
CA GLU A 145 -0.32 -3.89 27.99
C GLU A 145 -1.42 -4.70 28.67
N ASN A 146 -2.43 -5.13 27.91
CA ASN A 146 -3.51 -5.98 28.43
C ASN A 146 -2.98 -7.36 28.87
N LYS A 147 -2.04 -7.96 28.12
CA LYS A 147 -1.37 -9.20 28.54
C LYS A 147 -0.58 -9.02 29.83
N ILE A 148 0.16 -7.93 29.97
CA ILE A 148 0.94 -7.63 31.18
C ILE A 148 -0.01 -7.49 32.37
N LYS A 149 -1.12 -6.75 32.22
CA LYS A 149 -2.14 -6.59 33.27
C LYS A 149 -2.75 -7.93 33.67
N ALA A 150 -3.11 -8.79 32.71
CA ALA A 150 -3.65 -10.11 33.00
C ALA A 150 -2.62 -11.00 33.75
N LEU A 151 -1.36 -10.99 33.32
CA LEU A 151 -0.30 -11.74 34.01
C LEU A 151 -0.03 -11.20 35.42
N GLN A 152 -0.10 -9.89 35.62
CA GLN A 152 0.00 -9.27 36.95
C GLN A 152 -1.13 -9.76 37.86
N TYR A 153 -2.37 -9.74 37.36
CA TYR A 153 -3.54 -10.25 38.08
C TYR A 153 -3.40 -11.74 38.44
N ASP A 154 -2.97 -12.58 37.49
CA ASP A 154 -2.74 -14.01 37.74
C ASP A 154 -1.65 -14.23 38.79
N LEU A 155 -0.61 -13.39 38.79
CA LEU A 155 0.50 -13.46 39.73
C LEU A 155 0.09 -13.03 41.14
N GLU A 156 -0.73 -11.99 41.25
CA GLU A 156 -1.32 -11.51 42.51
C GLU A 156 -2.28 -12.56 43.12
N ASN A 157 -3.12 -13.20 42.29
CA ASN A 157 -4.12 -14.19 42.74
C ASN A 157 -3.64 -15.66 42.68
N LYS A 158 -2.34 -15.88 42.45
CA LYS A 158 -1.72 -17.21 42.27
C LYS A 158 -1.98 -18.20 43.41
N LYS A 159 -2.22 -17.70 44.63
CA LYS A 159 -2.51 -18.53 45.82
C LYS A 159 -3.98 -18.91 45.97
N GLU A 160 -4.89 -18.30 45.23
CA GLU A 160 -6.34 -18.56 45.30
C GLU A 160 -6.77 -19.64 44.30
N LEU A 161 -6.16 -19.70 43.11
CA LEU A 161 -6.56 -20.59 42.01
C LEU A 161 -5.79 -21.92 41.93
N SER A 162 -4.78 -22.16 42.76
CA SER A 162 -3.98 -23.39 42.64
C SER A 162 -4.66 -24.59 43.33
N PHE A 163 -5.02 -25.64 42.58
CA PHE A 163 -5.40 -26.98 43.10
C PHE A 163 -4.36 -27.60 44.05
N LYS A 164 -3.15 -27.04 44.12
CA LYS A 164 -2.06 -27.45 45.03
C LYS A 164 -2.14 -26.80 46.41
N ARG A 165 -3.05 -25.85 46.64
CA ARG A 165 -3.30 -25.30 47.97
C ARG A 165 -4.01 -26.38 48.80
N LYS A 166 -3.41 -26.75 49.93
CA LYS A 166 -4.12 -27.54 50.95
C LYS A 166 -5.28 -26.70 51.46
N LEU A 167 -6.51 -27.22 51.41
CA LEU A 167 -7.65 -26.57 52.04
C LEU A 167 -7.36 -26.37 53.53
N SER A 168 -7.73 -25.20 54.04
CA SER A 168 -7.78 -24.95 55.48
C SER A 168 -8.79 -25.91 56.12
N LYS A 169 -8.73 -26.06 57.46
CA LYS A 169 -9.70 -26.90 58.17
C LYS A 169 -11.15 -26.42 57.96
N GLU A 170 -11.34 -25.11 57.87
CA GLU A 170 -12.65 -24.47 57.65
C GLU A 170 -13.13 -24.66 56.20
N GLU A 171 -12.24 -24.47 55.22
CA GLU A 171 -12.56 -24.69 53.80
C GLU A 171 -12.96 -26.14 53.52
N LEU A 172 -12.26 -27.11 54.13
CA LEU A 172 -12.59 -28.53 54.00
C LEU A 172 -13.94 -28.87 54.63
N LEU A 173 -14.26 -28.23 55.76
CA LEU A 173 -15.53 -28.42 56.45
C LEU A 173 -16.69 -27.93 55.59
N GLU A 174 -16.59 -26.71 55.05
CA GLU A 174 -17.61 -26.16 54.17
C GLU A 174 -17.78 -27.00 52.88
N LEU A 175 -16.68 -27.48 52.30
CA LEU A 175 -16.73 -28.37 51.15
C LEU A 175 -17.52 -29.67 51.45
N ARG A 176 -17.31 -30.28 52.63
CA ARG A 176 -18.05 -31.49 53.04
C ARG A 176 -19.55 -31.23 53.14
N LYS A 177 -19.95 -30.09 53.72
CA LYS A 177 -21.36 -29.69 53.82
C LYS A 177 -21.99 -29.52 52.44
N ILE A 178 -21.33 -28.78 51.55
CA ILE A 178 -21.83 -28.50 50.20
C ILE A 178 -21.99 -29.79 49.39
N LEU A 179 -20.96 -30.65 49.38
CA LEU A 179 -21.00 -31.90 48.62
C LEU A 179 -22.07 -32.87 49.14
N ALA A 180 -22.27 -32.95 50.46
CA ALA A 180 -23.30 -33.79 51.04
C ALA A 180 -24.71 -33.24 50.74
N LYS A 181 -24.92 -31.93 50.83
CA LYS A 181 -26.23 -31.28 50.67
C LYS A 181 -26.68 -31.18 49.22
N ASP A 182 -25.79 -30.76 48.33
CA ASP A 182 -26.15 -30.41 46.95
C ASP A 182 -25.91 -31.57 45.97
N TYR A 183 -25.06 -32.53 46.33
CA TYR A 183 -24.61 -33.59 45.41
C TYR A 183 -24.71 -35.01 45.97
N ASP A 184 -25.18 -35.21 47.21
CA ASP A 184 -25.22 -36.52 47.88
C ASP A 184 -23.86 -37.25 47.95
N ILE A 185 -22.75 -36.50 47.98
CA ILE A 185 -21.37 -37.02 48.00
C ILE A 185 -20.76 -36.88 49.39
N VAL A 186 -20.08 -37.94 49.86
CA VAL A 186 -19.31 -37.91 51.11
C VAL A 186 -17.81 -37.90 50.82
N CYS A 187 -17.08 -36.96 51.43
CA CYS A 187 -15.63 -36.83 51.29
C CYS A 187 -14.88 -37.23 52.57
N PHE A 188 -14.00 -38.21 52.44
CA PHE A 188 -13.12 -38.68 53.49
C PHE A 188 -11.66 -38.35 53.16
N LYS A 189 -10.86 -38.10 54.19
CA LYS A 189 -9.40 -38.28 54.08
C LYS A 189 -9.10 -39.77 54.04
N GLU A 190 -7.99 -40.12 53.42
CA GLU A 190 -7.53 -41.52 53.28
C GLU A 190 -7.55 -42.25 54.62
N TRP A 191 -6.96 -41.68 55.67
CA TRP A 191 -6.96 -42.26 57.03
C TRP A 191 -8.35 -42.32 57.69
N GLU A 192 -9.27 -41.40 57.38
CA GLU A 192 -10.65 -41.47 57.90
C GLU A 192 -11.41 -42.64 57.27
N PHE A 193 -11.13 -42.92 55.99
CA PHE A 193 -11.70 -44.05 55.28
C PHE A 193 -11.14 -45.39 55.77
N GLU A 194 -9.82 -45.47 56.04
CA GLU A 194 -9.20 -46.64 56.65
C GLU A 194 -9.84 -46.98 58.01
N PHE A 195 -10.03 -45.98 58.88
CA PHE A 195 -10.70 -46.18 60.17
C PHE A 195 -12.16 -46.61 60.01
N LEU A 196 -12.86 -46.04 59.03
CA LEU A 196 -14.23 -46.45 58.72
C LEU A 196 -14.29 -47.93 58.31
N ALA A 197 -13.38 -48.35 57.43
CA ALA A 197 -13.29 -49.73 56.95
C ALA A 197 -12.98 -50.72 58.09
N GLU A 198 -12.05 -50.38 58.98
CA GLU A 198 -11.73 -51.18 60.17
C GLU A 198 -12.96 -51.35 61.08
N LYS A 199 -13.69 -50.26 61.35
CA LYS A 199 -14.91 -50.29 62.17
C LYS A 199 -16.00 -51.17 61.54
N ILE A 200 -16.15 -51.13 60.23
CA ILE A 200 -17.11 -51.97 59.50
C ILE A 200 -16.73 -53.46 59.63
N ALA A 201 -15.44 -53.79 59.48
CA ALA A 201 -14.96 -55.15 59.63
C ALA A 201 -15.29 -55.72 61.02
N LEU A 202 -15.12 -54.91 62.07
CA LEU A 202 -15.42 -55.29 63.46
C LEU A 202 -16.93 -55.46 63.75
N GLU A 203 -17.81 -54.63 63.17
CA GLU A 203 -19.27 -54.69 63.39
C GLU A 203 -20.01 -55.77 62.55
N SER A 204 -19.37 -56.32 61.51
CA SER A 204 -20.01 -57.19 60.50
C SER A 204 -20.44 -58.59 60.96
N THR A 205 -20.33 -58.92 62.26
CA THR A 205 -20.61 -60.27 62.80
C THR A 205 -22.05 -60.76 62.60
N ARG A 206 -22.99 -59.92 62.12
CA ARG A 206 -24.41 -60.25 61.88
C ARG A 206 -24.99 -59.74 60.55
N MET A 207 -24.20 -59.17 59.64
CA MET A 207 -24.69 -58.56 58.40
C MET A 207 -23.67 -58.71 57.26
N THR A 208 -24.10 -58.68 55.99
CA THR A 208 -23.14 -58.73 54.87
C THR A 208 -22.22 -57.50 54.92
N THR A 209 -20.95 -57.68 54.52
CA THR A 209 -19.96 -56.60 54.52
C THR A 209 -20.41 -55.40 53.68
N TRP A 210 -21.10 -55.64 52.57
CA TRP A 210 -21.67 -54.61 51.71
C TRP A 210 -22.75 -53.77 52.41
N ASP A 211 -23.72 -54.41 53.07
CA ASP A 211 -24.79 -53.70 53.78
C ASP A 211 -24.23 -52.84 54.93
N ALA A 212 -23.15 -53.30 55.57
CA ALA A 212 -22.50 -52.57 56.65
C ALA A 212 -21.79 -51.31 56.13
N VAL A 213 -21.13 -51.43 54.97
CA VAL A 213 -20.52 -50.29 54.26
C VAL A 213 -21.59 -49.27 53.87
N VAL A 214 -22.65 -49.71 53.18
CA VAL A 214 -23.72 -48.82 52.71
C VAL A 214 -24.40 -48.12 53.89
N LYS A 215 -24.65 -48.85 54.99
CA LYS A 215 -25.25 -48.28 56.20
C LYS A 215 -24.38 -47.16 56.79
N LYS A 216 -23.08 -47.36 56.90
CA LYS A 216 -22.17 -46.34 57.44
C LYS A 216 -22.03 -45.13 56.52
N LEU A 217 -21.92 -45.34 55.21
CA LEU A 217 -21.83 -44.24 54.25
C LEU A 217 -23.10 -43.38 54.27
N LYS A 218 -24.29 -44.00 54.36
CA LYS A 218 -25.57 -43.29 54.53
C LYS A 218 -25.64 -42.51 55.84
N GLN A 219 -25.15 -43.08 56.94
CA GLN A 219 -25.07 -42.37 58.22
C GLN A 219 -24.13 -41.17 58.16
N SER A 220 -22.98 -41.31 57.49
CA SER A 220 -22.06 -40.20 57.27
C SER A 220 -22.68 -39.12 56.39
N LEU A 221 -23.38 -39.50 55.32
CA LEU A 221 -24.07 -38.56 54.44
C LEU A 221 -25.13 -37.77 55.22
N ASP A 222 -25.99 -38.45 55.98
CA ASP A 222 -27.02 -37.83 56.82
C ASP A 222 -26.42 -36.86 57.84
N TYR A 223 -25.32 -37.25 58.49
CA TYR A 223 -24.60 -36.36 59.42
C TYR A 223 -24.10 -35.10 58.73
N TRP A 224 -23.51 -35.18 57.54
CA TRP A 224 -22.98 -34.00 56.82
C TRP A 224 -24.09 -33.13 56.22
N GLN A 225 -25.20 -33.72 55.78
CA GLN A 225 -26.38 -32.97 55.32
C GLN A 225 -27.00 -32.14 56.45
N ASN A 226 -27.03 -32.70 57.66
CA ASN A 226 -27.64 -32.09 58.84
C ASN A 226 -26.60 -31.65 59.88
N TYR A 227 -25.40 -31.27 59.43
CA TYR A 227 -24.22 -31.06 60.28
C TYR A 227 -24.47 -30.08 61.44
N GLU A 228 -25.09 -28.93 61.18
CA GLU A 228 -25.34 -27.90 62.19
C GLU A 228 -26.27 -28.43 63.31
N GLU A 229 -27.31 -29.19 62.95
CA GLU A 229 -28.25 -29.75 63.91
C GLU A 229 -27.59 -30.81 64.79
N TYR A 230 -26.77 -31.69 64.19
CA TYR A 230 -26.04 -32.70 64.92
C TYR A 230 -24.99 -32.09 65.86
N GLU A 231 -24.20 -31.11 65.41
CA GLU A 231 -23.21 -30.44 66.24
C GLU A 231 -23.84 -29.68 67.41
N GLU A 232 -24.98 -29.01 67.19
CA GLU A 232 -25.71 -28.36 68.27
C GLU A 232 -26.22 -29.36 69.31
N LYS A 233 -26.74 -30.52 68.85
CA LYS A 233 -27.16 -31.62 69.72
C LYS A 233 -26.00 -32.18 70.54
N TRP A 234 -24.85 -32.44 69.93
CA TRP A 234 -23.65 -32.93 70.62
C TRP A 234 -23.10 -31.92 71.63
N ARG A 235 -23.07 -30.62 71.28
CA ARG A 235 -22.67 -29.56 72.20
C ARG A 235 -23.55 -29.48 73.44
N LYS A 236 -24.86 -29.71 73.31
CA LYS A 236 -25.81 -29.75 74.44
C LYS A 236 -25.58 -30.97 75.33
N ILE A 237 -25.23 -32.11 74.76
CA ILE A 237 -24.96 -33.36 75.50
C ILE A 237 -23.65 -33.25 76.29
N LEU A 238 -22.58 -32.72 75.68
CA LEU A 238 -21.25 -32.62 76.31
C LEU A 238 -21.13 -31.51 77.36
N ARG A 239 -22.10 -30.59 77.45
CA ARG A 239 -22.18 -29.56 78.50
C ARG A 239 -22.95 -30.02 79.75
N ARG A 240 -23.54 -31.22 79.73
CA ARG A 240 -24.12 -31.91 80.89
C ARG A 240 -23.11 -32.85 81.50
#